data_AF-A0A8I2ACK1-F1
#
_entry.id   AF-A0A8I2ACK1-F1
#
_cell.length_a   1.000
_cell.length_b   1.000
_cell.length_c   1.000
_cell.angle_alpha   90.00
_cell.angle_beta   90.00
_cell.angle_gamma   90.00
#
_symmetry.space_group_name_H-M   'P 1'
#
loop_
_entity.id
_entity.type
_entity.pdbx_description
1 polymer ?
#
loop_
_entity_poly.entity_id
_entity_poly.type
_entity_poly.pdbx_seq_one_letter_code
_entity_poly.pdbx_strand_id
1 'polypeptide(L)'
;MEIEKIVETIISNAKGLTNDELTKCRSEYDPIYLNDRITHHRKISNRQNITLFLLVIFAILAFVVVVFGAKVESGTMSWIRGVVTGYFVAIIFLMPKTFKNHSSIASTLSLIKTLREEQKKM
;
A
#
# COMPACT_ATOMS: atom_id res chain seq x y z
N MET A 1 28.16 -16.47 4.26
CA MET A 1 27.84 -17.00 5.60
C MET A 1 27.24 -15.94 6.54
N GLU A 2 27.84 -14.76 6.73
CA GLU A 2 27.21 -13.71 7.58
C GLU A 2 26.00 -13.04 6.90
N ILE A 3 26.11 -12.71 5.62
CA ILE A 3 25.03 -12.04 4.87
C ILE A 3 23.78 -12.94 4.74
N GLU A 4 23.92 -14.26 4.62
CA GLU A 4 22.78 -15.18 4.63
C GLU A 4 22.03 -15.17 5.96
N LYS A 5 22.74 -15.09 7.10
CA LYS A 5 22.11 -14.97 8.42
C LYS A 5 21.38 -13.63 8.56
N ILE A 6 21.95 -12.54 8.03
CA ILE A 6 21.31 -11.23 8.03
C ILE A 6 20.04 -11.26 7.17
N VAL A 7 20.12 -11.81 5.96
CA VAL A 7 18.96 -11.96 5.07
C VAL A 7 17.86 -12.81 5.72
N GLU A 8 18.20 -13.92 6.36
CA GLU A 8 17.22 -14.76 7.06
C GLU A 8 16.59 -14.05 8.26
N THR A 9 17.36 -13.21 8.96
CA THR A 9 16.85 -12.36 10.05
C THR A 9 15.89 -11.29 9.52
N ILE A 10 16.18 -10.69 8.37
CA ILE A 10 15.28 -9.74 7.71
C ILE A 10 13.99 -10.43 7.27
N ILE A 11 14.11 -11.61 6.65
CA ILE A 11 12.98 -12.40 6.17
C ILE A 11 12.05 -12.84 7.31
N SER A 12 12.61 -13.34 8.42
CA SER A 12 11.82 -13.78 9.58
C SER A 12 11.06 -12.65 10.27
N ASN A 13 11.59 -11.42 10.22
CA ASN A 13 10.93 -10.23 10.76
C ASN A 13 9.99 -9.54 9.76
N ALA A 14 10.05 -9.91 8.48
CA ALA A 14 9.27 -9.26 7.44
C ALA A 14 7.81 -9.74 7.44
N LYS A 15 6.88 -8.78 7.57
CA LYS A 15 5.45 -9.05 7.48
C LYS A 15 4.93 -8.73 6.07
N GLY A 16 4.14 -9.64 5.51
CA GLY A 16 3.38 -9.39 4.28
C GLY A 16 4.00 -9.92 2.98
N LEU A 17 5.22 -10.46 3.03
CA LEU A 17 5.82 -11.24 1.93
C LEU A 17 4.98 -12.49 1.66
N THR A 18 4.90 -12.87 0.39
CA THR A 18 4.29 -14.12 -0.06
C THR A 18 5.28 -15.28 0.06
N ASN A 19 4.79 -16.52 0.13
CA ASN A 19 5.65 -17.72 0.22
C ASN A 19 6.63 -17.82 -0.96
N ASP A 20 6.20 -17.40 -2.15
CA ASP A 20 7.04 -17.38 -3.35
C ASP A 20 8.19 -16.37 -3.22
N GLU A 21 7.90 -15.18 -2.67
CA GLU A 21 8.92 -14.16 -2.41
C GLU A 21 9.90 -14.61 -1.34
N LEU A 22 9.42 -15.23 -0.27
CA LEU A 22 10.27 -15.81 0.78
C LEU A 22 11.23 -16.86 0.20
N THR A 23 10.71 -17.73 -0.66
CA THR A 23 11.49 -18.78 -1.33
C THR A 23 12.54 -18.17 -2.26
N LYS A 24 12.15 -17.15 -3.04
CA LYS A 24 13.07 -16.45 -3.96
C LYS A 24 14.12 -15.60 -3.25
N CYS A 25 13.82 -15.05 -2.08
CA CYS A 25 14.81 -14.35 -1.26
C CYS A 25 15.85 -15.28 -0.64
N ARG A 26 15.51 -16.56 -0.43
CA ARG A 26 16.43 -17.61 0.07
C ARG A 26 17.23 -18.30 -1.03
N SER A 27 16.73 -18.31 -2.27
CA SER A 27 17.41 -18.90 -3.42
C SER A 27 18.62 -18.07 -3.89
N GLU A 28 19.25 -18.51 -4.97
CA GLU A 28 20.32 -17.77 -5.66
C GLU A 28 19.88 -16.35 -6.02
N TYR A 29 20.82 -15.41 -5.98
CA TYR A 29 20.55 -14.00 -6.20
C TYR A 29 20.11 -13.72 -7.65
N ASP A 30 18.84 -13.38 -7.82
CA ASP A 30 18.25 -12.96 -9.09
C ASP A 30 17.92 -11.45 -9.06
N PRO A 31 18.77 -10.60 -9.66
CA PRO A 31 18.56 -9.16 -9.67
C PRO A 31 17.36 -8.73 -10.53
N ILE A 32 16.99 -9.53 -11.55
CA ILE A 32 15.87 -9.22 -12.44
C ILE A 32 14.57 -9.42 -11.67
N TYR A 33 14.42 -10.57 -11.01
CA TYR A 33 13.25 -10.87 -10.19
C TYR A 33 13.06 -9.85 -9.06
N LEU A 34 14.12 -9.53 -8.30
CA LEU A 34 14.02 -8.58 -7.19
C LEU A 34 13.64 -7.17 -7.66
N ASN A 35 14.20 -6.69 -8.77
CA ASN A 35 13.83 -5.40 -9.34
C ASN A 35 12.36 -5.35 -9.80
N ASP A 36 11.87 -6.42 -10.44
CA ASP A 36 10.48 -6.51 -10.88
C ASP A 36 9.53 -6.47 -9.67
N ARG A 37 9.77 -7.29 -8.64
CA ARG A 37 8.95 -7.32 -7.43
C ARG A 37 8.99 -6.01 -6.66
N ILE A 38 10.16 -5.38 -6.49
CA ILE A 38 10.26 -4.05 -5.85
C ILE A 38 9.41 -3.03 -6.63
N THR A 39 9.51 -3.02 -7.96
CA THR A 39 8.76 -2.10 -8.81
C THR A 39 7.26 -2.36 -8.73
N HIS A 40 6.84 -3.63 -8.74
CA HIS A 40 5.46 -4.05 -8.58
C HIS A 40 4.86 -3.54 -7.26
N HIS A 41 5.54 -3.79 -6.13
CA HIS A 41 5.09 -3.35 -4.82
C HIS A 41 5.06 -1.81 -4.70
N ARG A 42 6.05 -1.11 -5.27
CA ARG A 42 6.03 0.37 -5.34
C ARG A 42 4.86 0.89 -6.15
N LYS A 43 4.56 0.29 -7.30
CA LYS A 43 3.44 0.70 -8.17
C LYS A 43 2.10 0.50 -7.46
N ILE A 44 1.91 -0.62 -6.76
CA ILE A 44 0.72 -0.84 -5.95
C ILE A 44 0.65 0.18 -4.82
N SER A 45 1.71 0.37 -4.05
CA SER A 45 1.74 1.36 -2.96
C SER A 45 1.39 2.76 -3.46
N ASN A 46 1.89 3.17 -4.63
CA ASN A 46 1.57 4.47 -5.19
C ASN A 46 0.10 4.56 -5.61
N ARG A 47 -0.45 3.50 -6.24
CA ARG A 47 -1.87 3.45 -6.59
C ARG A 47 -2.76 3.52 -5.34
N GLN A 48 -2.35 2.86 -4.26
CA GLN A 48 -3.04 2.90 -2.98
C GLN A 48 -3.02 4.32 -2.39
N ASN A 49 -1.86 4.99 -2.39
CA ASN A 49 -1.74 6.38 -1.94
C ASN A 49 -2.59 7.35 -2.77
N ILE A 50 -2.59 7.21 -4.10
CA ILE A 50 -3.44 8.02 -5.00
C ILE A 50 -4.92 7.78 -4.70
N THR A 51 -5.32 6.53 -4.50
CA THR A 51 -6.72 6.18 -4.18
C THR A 51 -7.12 6.81 -2.84
N LEU A 52 -6.28 6.69 -1.81
CA LEU A 52 -6.46 7.35 -0.52
C LEU A 52 -6.61 8.88 -0.68
N PHE A 53 -5.73 9.50 -1.45
CA PHE A 53 -5.74 10.93 -1.69
C PHE A 53 -7.02 11.40 -2.40
N LEU A 54 -7.42 10.74 -3.49
CA LEU A 54 -8.67 11.04 -4.20
C LEU A 54 -9.87 10.90 -3.29
N LEU A 55 -9.86 9.87 -2.46
CA LEU A 55 -10.95 9.57 -1.55
C LEU A 55 -11.08 10.65 -0.46
N VAL A 56 -9.96 11.17 0.06
CA VAL A 56 -9.95 12.35 0.93
C VAL A 56 -10.46 13.60 0.20
N ILE A 57 -10.07 13.81 -1.06
CA ILE A 57 -10.60 14.93 -1.87
C ILE A 57 -12.12 14.82 -2.01
N PHE A 58 -12.64 13.65 -2.39
CA PHE A 58 -14.09 13.43 -2.53
C PHE A 58 -14.82 13.61 -1.20
N ALA A 59 -14.21 13.20 -0.08
CA ALA A 59 -14.71 13.46 1.26
C ALA A 59 -14.84 14.97 1.55
N ILE A 60 -13.81 15.76 1.23
CA ILE A 60 -13.83 17.23 1.38
C ILE A 60 -14.90 17.85 0.47
N LEU A 61 -14.99 17.44 -0.79
CA LEU A 61 -16.00 17.95 -1.73
C LEU A 61 -17.41 17.64 -1.24
N ALA A 62 -17.63 16.42 -0.74
CA ALA A 62 -18.91 16.02 -0.17
C ALA A 62 -19.27 16.87 1.06
N PHE A 63 -18.30 17.14 1.93
CA PHE A 63 -18.48 18.05 3.06
C PHE A 63 -18.84 19.47 2.61
N VAL A 64 -18.15 20.01 1.60
CA VAL A 64 -18.46 21.33 1.02
C VAL A 64 -19.88 21.38 0.48
N VAL A 65 -20.32 20.35 -0.27
CA VAL A 65 -21.69 20.26 -0.76
C VAL A 65 -22.69 20.24 0.39
N VAL A 66 -22.45 19.46 1.44
CA VAL A 66 -23.35 19.34 2.59
C VAL A 66 -23.47 20.64 3.39
N VAL A 67 -22.38 21.40 3.53
CA VAL A 67 -22.31 22.64 4.32
C VAL A 67 -22.79 23.85 3.53
N PHE A 68 -22.40 23.99 2.27
CA PHE A 68 -22.66 25.18 1.46
C PHE A 68 -23.79 25.00 0.43
N GLY A 69 -24.33 23.80 0.25
CA GLY A 69 -25.45 23.49 -0.65
C GLY A 69 -26.82 24.00 -0.18
N ALA A 70 -26.87 25.18 0.46
CA ALA A 70 -28.06 25.75 1.09
C ALA A 70 -29.19 26.17 0.10
N LYS A 71 -28.94 26.12 -1.22
CA LYS A 71 -29.93 26.45 -2.26
C LYS A 71 -30.65 25.22 -2.86
N VAL A 72 -30.40 24.03 -2.35
CA VAL A 72 -31.04 22.79 -2.81
C VAL A 72 -32.31 22.53 -2.01
N GLU A 73 -33.37 22.10 -2.68
CA GLU A 73 -34.66 21.72 -2.08
C GLU A 73 -34.45 20.70 -0.94
N SER A 74 -35.17 20.87 0.18
CA SER A 74 -34.87 20.22 1.47
C SER A 74 -34.88 18.68 1.41
N GLY A 75 -35.73 18.10 0.57
CA GLY A 75 -35.81 16.65 0.35
C GLY A 75 -34.58 16.09 -0.36
N THR A 76 -34.12 16.77 -1.42
CA THR A 76 -32.95 16.38 -2.22
C THR A 76 -31.66 16.49 -1.40
N MET A 77 -31.56 17.51 -0.55
CA MET A 77 -30.42 17.71 0.34
C MET A 77 -30.29 16.60 1.40
N SER A 78 -31.40 16.07 1.91
CA SER A 78 -31.42 14.98 2.89
C SER A 78 -30.97 13.65 2.28
N TRP A 79 -31.37 13.37 1.03
CA TRP A 79 -30.90 12.21 0.28
C TRP A 79 -29.39 12.26 -0.01
N ILE A 80 -28.89 13.43 -0.44
CA ILE A 80 -27.46 13.64 -0.68
C ILE A 80 -26.65 13.41 0.59
N ARG A 81 -27.10 13.94 1.73
CA ARG A 81 -26.46 13.70 3.03
C ARG A 81 -26.41 12.20 3.37
N GLY A 82 -27.52 11.49 3.21
CA GLY A 82 -27.58 10.04 3.47
C GLY A 82 -26.61 9.22 2.61
N VAL A 83 -26.54 9.50 1.31
CA VAL A 83 -25.61 8.83 0.39
C VAL A 83 -24.16 9.13 0.73
N VAL A 84 -23.84 10.39 1.05
CA VAL A 84 -22.49 10.80 1.47
C VAL A 84 -22.09 10.12 2.77
N THR A 85 -22.97 10.09 3.79
CA THR A 85 -22.70 9.41 5.05
C THR A 85 -22.48 7.91 4.84
N GLY A 86 -23.30 7.25 4.02
CA GLY A 86 -23.11 5.83 3.68
C GLY A 86 -21.77 5.57 2.98
N TYR A 87 -21.36 6.46 2.08
CA TYR A 87 -20.06 6.38 1.41
C TYR A 87 -18.89 6.51 2.40
N PHE A 88 -18.95 7.46 3.34
CA PHE A 88 -17.95 7.62 4.40
C PHE A 88 -17.84 6.39 5.31
N VAL A 89 -18.97 5.81 5.71
CA VAL A 89 -18.98 4.59 6.53
C VAL A 89 -18.34 3.44 5.76
N ALA A 90 -18.71 3.24 4.49
CA ALA A 90 -18.12 2.20 3.65
C ALA A 90 -16.60 2.36 3.51
N ILE A 91 -16.13 3.59 3.31
CA ILE A 91 -14.69 3.92 3.27
C ILE A 91 -13.98 3.50 4.56
N ILE A 92 -14.50 3.90 5.72
CA ILE A 92 -13.85 3.68 7.01
C ILE A 92 -13.77 2.19 7.32
N PHE A 93 -14.81 1.42 6.95
CA PHE A 93 -14.84 -0.02 7.17
C PHE A 93 -14.01 -0.83 6.15
N LEU A 94 -13.90 -0.35 4.91
CA LEU A 94 -13.19 -1.07 3.84
C LEU A 94 -11.69 -0.74 3.76
N MET A 95 -11.27 0.46 4.17
CA MET A 95 -9.86 0.89 4.14
C MET A 95 -8.93 -0.01 4.97
N PRO A 96 -9.08 -0.14 6.30
CA PRO A 96 -8.00 -0.67 7.14
C PRO A 96 -7.70 -2.15 6.90
N LYS A 97 -8.61 -2.91 6.27
CA LYS A 97 -8.47 -4.36 6.09
C LYS A 97 -7.84 -4.79 4.77
N THR A 98 -7.73 -3.90 3.78
CA THR A 98 -7.31 -4.28 2.41
C THR A 98 -5.89 -3.83 2.04
N PHE A 99 -5.26 -2.95 2.80
CA PHE A 99 -3.91 -2.47 2.50
C PHE A 99 -2.85 -3.34 3.18
N LYS A 100 -2.35 -4.35 2.48
CA LYS A 100 -0.98 -4.82 2.74
C LYS A 100 -0.05 -3.61 2.62
N ASN A 101 0.91 -3.46 3.53
CA ASN A 101 1.86 -2.35 3.46
C ASN A 101 2.92 -2.63 2.37
N HIS A 102 2.53 -2.43 1.10
CA HIS A 102 3.40 -2.69 -0.05
C HIS A 102 4.66 -1.81 -0.04
N SER A 103 4.61 -0.65 0.60
CA SER A 103 5.80 0.18 0.84
C SER A 103 6.82 -0.55 1.73
N SER A 104 6.36 -1.11 2.86
CA SER A 104 7.22 -1.90 3.74
C SER A 104 7.82 -3.11 3.03
N ILE A 105 7.02 -3.82 2.23
CA ILE A 105 7.49 -5.00 1.47
C ILE A 105 8.57 -4.60 0.45
N ALA A 106 8.35 -3.52 -0.32
CA ALA A 106 9.33 -3.03 -1.28
C ALA A 106 10.64 -2.60 -0.61
N SER A 107 10.55 -1.97 0.57
CA SER A 107 11.73 -1.57 1.36
C SER A 107 12.52 -2.78 1.86
N THR A 108 11.86 -3.82 2.37
CA THR A 108 12.50 -5.08 2.76
C THR A 108 13.21 -5.75 1.59
N LEU A 109 12.55 -5.86 0.44
CA LEU A 109 13.14 -6.44 -0.78
C LEU A 109 14.33 -5.60 -1.28
N SER A 110 14.25 -4.27 -1.18
CA SER A 110 15.36 -3.38 -1.54
C SER A 110 16.57 -3.54 -0.62
N LEU A 111 16.36 -3.73 0.69
CA LEU A 111 17.43 -4.02 1.65
C LEU A 111 18.13 -5.34 1.32
N ILE A 112 17.36 -6.40 1.06
CA ILE A 112 17.91 -7.70 0.66
C ILE A 112 18.71 -7.58 -0.63
N LYS A 113 18.21 -6.81 -1.61
CA LYS A 113 18.93 -6.54 -2.86
C LYS A 113 20.28 -5.88 -2.59
N THR A 114 20.32 -4.78 -1.83
CA THR A 114 21.57 -4.06 -1.54
C THR A 114 22.60 -4.97 -0.88
N LEU A 115 22.19 -5.76 0.11
CA LEU A 115 23.09 -6.70 0.81
C LEU A 115 23.66 -7.77 -0.12
N ARG A 116 22.84 -8.32 -1.03
CA ARG A 116 23.28 -9.33 -2.01
C ARG A 116 24.19 -8.72 -3.09
N GLU A 117 23.97 -7.47 -3.49
CA GLU A 117 24.84 -6.76 -4.44
C GLU A 117 26.21 -6.43 -3.83
N GLU A 118 26.25 -6.05 -2.56
CA GLU A 118 27.50 -5.84 -1.82
C GLU A 118 28.29 -7.15 -1.67
N GLN A 119 27.60 -8.26 -1.35
CA GLN A 119 28.22 -9.58 -1.30
C GLN A 119 28.89 -10.00 -2.62
N LYS A 120 28.28 -9.64 -3.76
CA LYS A 120 28.80 -10.00 -5.09
C LYS A 120 29.99 -9.14 -5.53
N LYS A 121 30.16 -7.96 -4.93
CA LYS A 121 31.26 -7.03 -5.21
C LYS A 121 32.51 -7.30 -4.38
N MET A 122 32.37 -7.99 -3.24
CA MET A 122 33.46 -8.50 -2.42
C MET A 122 34.00 -9.82 -2.96
#